data_AF-A0A875RYB6-F1
#
_entry.id   AF-A0A875RYB6-F1
#
_cell.length_a   1.000
_cell.length_b   1.000
_cell.length_c   1.000
_cell.angle_alpha   90.00
_cell.angle_beta   90.00
_cell.angle_gamma   90.00
#
_symmetry.space_group_name_H-M   'P 1'
#
loop_
_entity.id
_entity.type
_entity.pdbx_description
1 polymer ?
#
loop_
_entity_poly.entity_id
_entity_poly.type
_entity_poly.pdbx_seq_one_letter_code
_entity_poly.pdbx_strand_id
1 'polypeptide(L)'
;MARKQKSTIQSINGGISIGDNPKDVWDQTRTACKLGMEKAFFKIIKLEDIDPEEQKGDPDLLTQLYESDLYSRYRTNMSHYKQRFRKDLIAMRNADTEFAASLLSGDMNMEEFCHLKEGELISKKRKKENKMLLERELKKSITKKLPERLSDVPNQNTIVRDKWGISESAAKVDQRFEN
;
A
#
# COMPACT_ATOMS: atom_id res chain seq x y z
N MET A 1 -40.44 13.92 -3.47
CA MET A 1 -39.06 13.73 -2.98
C MET A 1 -38.15 14.67 -3.75
N ALA A 2 -37.67 15.75 -3.13
CA ALA A 2 -36.83 16.75 -3.78
C ALA A 2 -35.47 16.83 -3.07
N ARG A 3 -34.39 16.60 -3.82
CA ARG A 3 -32.99 16.76 -3.38
C ARG A 3 -32.74 18.22 -3.02
N LYS A 4 -32.39 18.50 -1.76
CA LYS A 4 -31.66 19.71 -1.37
C LYS A 4 -30.19 19.34 -1.18
N GLN A 5 -29.36 19.74 -2.14
CA GLN A 5 -27.94 19.99 -1.88
C GLN A 5 -27.70 21.47 -2.17
N LYS A 6 -27.53 22.25 -1.10
CA LYS A 6 -26.84 23.53 -1.13
C LYS A 6 -25.79 23.46 -0.03
N SER A 7 -24.55 23.18 -0.41
CA SER A 7 -23.39 23.39 0.45
C SER A 7 -23.08 24.88 0.46
N THR A 8 -23.47 25.55 1.53
CA THR A 8 -23.10 26.94 1.80
C THR A 8 -21.61 27.01 2.08
N ILE A 9 -20.83 27.57 1.16
CA ILE A 9 -19.44 27.96 1.40
C ILE A 9 -19.49 29.27 2.18
N GLN A 10 -19.11 29.23 3.46
CA GLN A 10 -18.92 30.44 4.26
C GLN A 10 -17.64 31.13 3.78
N SER A 11 -17.81 32.18 2.99
CA SER A 11 -16.76 33.14 2.66
C SER A 11 -16.66 34.15 3.79
N ILE A 12 -15.59 34.08 4.59
CA ILE A 12 -15.31 35.06 5.64
C ILE A 12 -14.32 36.06 5.05
N ASN A 13 -14.79 37.31 4.93
CA ASN A 13 -14.08 38.56 4.62
C ASN A 13 -12.56 38.46 4.36
N GLY A 14 -12.20 38.61 3.08
CA GLY A 14 -10.84 38.93 2.65
C GLY A 14 -10.29 38.03 1.55
N GLY A 15 -10.91 38.03 0.36
CA GLY A 15 -10.30 37.70 -0.95
C GLY A 15 -9.53 36.38 -1.14
N ILE A 16 -9.39 35.54 -0.11
CA ILE A 16 -8.63 34.31 -0.08
C ILE A 16 -9.64 33.23 0.23
N SER A 17 -9.97 32.44 -0.78
CA SER A 17 -10.82 31.27 -0.61
C SER A 17 -10.03 30.20 0.15
N ILE A 18 -10.73 29.36 0.91
CA ILE A 18 -10.15 28.14 1.48
C ILE A 18 -9.50 27.34 0.33
N GLY A 19 -8.18 27.15 0.40
CA GLY A 19 -7.40 26.49 -0.66
C GLY A 19 -6.55 27.40 -1.56
N ASP A 20 -6.66 28.73 -1.47
CA ASP A 20 -5.83 29.65 -2.28
C ASP A 20 -4.41 29.82 -1.72
N ASN A 21 -4.19 29.48 -0.44
CA ASN A 21 -2.88 29.53 0.20
C ASN A 21 -2.30 28.11 0.37
N PRO A 22 -1.10 27.80 -0.16
CA PRO A 22 -0.48 26.49 0.04
C PRO A 22 -0.26 26.14 1.52
N LYS A 23 -0.15 27.12 2.42
CA LYS A 23 -0.09 26.89 3.87
C LYS A 23 -1.41 26.33 4.43
N ASP A 24 -2.54 26.80 3.93
CA ASP A 24 -3.88 26.34 4.33
C ASP A 24 -4.08 24.85 3.98
N VAL A 25 -3.64 24.42 2.80
CA VAL A 25 -3.68 23.01 2.40
C VAL A 25 -2.81 22.12 3.29
N TRP A 26 -1.64 22.62 3.71
CA TRP A 26 -0.78 21.91 4.66
C TRP A 26 -1.43 21.79 6.02
N ASP A 27 -1.92 22.88 6.59
CA ASP A 27 -2.52 22.88 7.92
C ASP A 27 -3.78 21.99 7.99
N GLN A 28 -4.62 22.02 6.96
CA GLN A 28 -5.76 21.10 6.83
C GLN A 28 -5.33 19.64 6.69
N THR A 29 -4.28 19.36 5.92
CA THR A 29 -3.80 17.98 5.77
C THR A 29 -3.23 17.47 7.11
N ARG A 30 -2.45 18.29 7.80
CA ARG A 30 -1.82 17.94 9.08
C ARG A 30 -2.87 17.69 10.17
N THR A 31 -3.88 18.56 10.27
CA THR A 31 -5.00 18.36 11.20
C THR A 31 -5.79 17.09 10.88
N ALA A 32 -6.08 16.82 9.60
CA ALA A 32 -6.72 15.57 9.19
C ALA A 32 -5.87 14.33 9.53
N CYS A 33 -4.54 14.43 9.45
CA CYS A 33 -3.62 13.36 9.82
C CYS A 33 -3.66 13.05 11.32
N LYS A 34 -3.63 14.08 12.18
CA LYS A 34 -3.76 13.91 13.65
C LYS A 34 -5.08 13.21 14.00
N LEU A 35 -6.19 13.76 13.49
CA LEU A 35 -7.54 13.20 13.73
C LEU A 35 -7.68 11.76 13.21
N GLY A 36 -7.06 11.45 12.07
CA GLY A 36 -7.08 10.10 11.51
C GLY A 36 -6.38 9.09 12.42
N MET A 37 -5.20 9.46 12.94
CA MET A 37 -4.41 8.61 13.81
C MET A 37 -5.04 8.45 15.20
N GLU A 38 -5.56 9.55 15.76
CA GLU A 38 -6.29 9.56 17.03
C GLU A 38 -7.50 8.62 16.99
N LYS A 39 -8.28 8.65 15.90
CA LYS A 39 -9.38 7.70 15.68
C LYS A 39 -8.92 6.26 15.59
N ALA A 40 -7.71 6.00 15.06
CA ALA A 40 -7.17 4.65 15.01
C ALA A 40 -6.85 4.14 16.43
N PHE A 41 -6.21 4.96 17.27
CA PHE A 41 -5.96 4.63 18.67
C PHE A 41 -7.26 4.36 19.45
N PHE A 42 -8.24 5.27 19.38
CA PHE A 42 -9.51 5.08 20.07
C PHE A 42 -10.29 3.85 19.61
N LYS A 43 -10.16 3.47 18.33
CA LYS A 43 -10.78 2.25 17.83
C LYS A 43 -10.16 1.01 18.49
N ILE A 44 -8.84 0.99 18.66
CA ILE A 44 -8.12 -0.15 19.24
C ILE A 44 -8.36 -0.24 20.74
N ILE A 45 -8.32 0.89 21.47
CA ILE A 45 -8.68 0.96 22.90
C ILE A 45 -10.05 0.30 23.14
N LYS A 46 -11.04 0.63 22.29
CA LYS A 46 -12.39 0.05 22.38
C LYS A 46 -12.49 -1.42 21.99
N LEU A 47 -11.58 -1.90 21.14
CA LEU A 47 -11.65 -3.26 20.59
C LEU A 47 -10.91 -4.27 21.47
N GLU A 48 -9.81 -3.84 22.07
CA GLU A 48 -9.00 -4.65 22.99
C GLU A 48 -9.38 -4.44 24.46
N ASP A 49 -10.35 -3.56 24.74
CA ASP A 49 -10.84 -3.23 26.08
C ASP A 49 -9.68 -2.84 27.03
N ILE A 50 -8.78 -2.00 26.50
CA ILE A 50 -7.57 -1.58 27.23
C ILE A 50 -8.00 -0.67 28.37
N ASP A 51 -7.72 -1.09 29.60
CA ASP A 51 -8.00 -0.29 30.78
C ASP A 51 -7.17 1.00 30.78
N PRO A 52 -7.75 2.13 31.18
CA PRO A 52 -7.05 3.42 31.21
C PRO A 52 -5.87 3.43 32.18
N GLU A 53 -5.79 2.50 33.14
CA GLU A 53 -4.63 2.35 34.03
C GLU A 53 -3.45 1.59 33.39
N GLU A 54 -3.71 0.71 32.42
CA GLU A 54 -2.66 0.00 31.68
C GLU A 54 -2.11 0.83 30.53
N GLN A 55 -2.86 1.87 30.13
CA GLN A 55 -2.49 2.81 29.10
C GLN A 55 -1.36 3.73 29.56
N LYS A 56 -0.11 3.41 29.15
CA LYS A 56 1.06 4.25 29.43
C LYS A 56 1.20 5.40 28.43
N GLY A 57 0.71 5.22 27.21
CA GLY A 57 0.78 6.22 26.14
C GLY A 57 -0.51 7.02 26.01
N ASP A 58 -0.44 8.34 26.22
CA ASP A 58 -1.54 9.26 25.90
C ASP A 58 -1.71 9.34 24.36
N PRO A 59 -2.89 8.99 23.80
CA PRO A 59 -3.11 8.97 22.36
C PRO A 59 -2.91 10.35 21.74
N ASP A 60 -3.28 11.43 22.44
CA ASP A 60 -3.12 12.78 21.90
C ASP A 60 -1.62 13.10 21.74
N LEU A 61 -0.82 12.89 22.78
CA LEU A 61 0.63 13.08 22.73
C LEU A 61 1.29 12.20 21.65
N LEU A 62 0.91 10.93 21.57
CA LEU A 62 1.42 10.00 20.56
C LEU A 62 1.12 10.48 19.14
N THR A 63 -0.10 10.97 18.89
CA THR A 63 -0.48 11.47 17.56
C THR A 63 0.25 12.77 17.19
N GLN A 64 0.53 13.63 18.18
CA GLN A 64 1.31 14.84 17.98
C GLN A 64 2.77 14.53 17.65
N LEU A 65 3.38 13.59 18.39
CA LEU A 65 4.74 13.12 18.12
C LEU A 65 4.85 12.51 16.72
N TYR A 66 3.94 11.61 16.38
CA TYR A 66 3.87 10.99 15.05
C TYR A 66 3.78 12.03 13.93
N GLU A 67 2.86 12.99 14.06
CA GLU A 67 2.64 14.01 13.03
C GLU A 67 3.86 14.91 12.88
N SER A 68 4.50 15.29 13.99
CA SER A 68 5.69 16.13 13.98
C SER A 68 6.87 15.46 13.26
N ASP A 69 7.09 14.17 13.50
CA ASP A 69 8.16 13.40 12.87
C ASP A 69 7.87 13.17 11.38
N LEU A 70 6.63 12.79 11.04
CA LEU A 70 6.20 12.62 9.65
C LEU A 70 6.36 13.93 8.86
N TYR A 71 5.96 15.07 9.45
CA TYR A 71 6.10 16.36 8.81
C TYR A 71 7.57 16.75 8.64
N SER A 72 8.40 16.56 9.66
CA SER A 72 9.84 16.84 9.57
C SER A 72 10.50 16.13 8.37
N ARG A 73 10.15 14.86 8.13
CA ARG A 73 10.72 14.04 7.05
C ARG A 73 10.18 14.38 5.66
N TYR A 74 8.89 14.69 5.54
CA TYR A 74 8.22 14.81 4.23
C TYR A 74 7.66 16.21 3.94
N ARG A 75 8.02 17.25 4.71
CA ARG A 75 7.56 18.65 4.50
C ARG A 75 7.82 19.19 3.09
N THR A 76 8.81 18.66 2.38
CA THR A 76 9.16 19.07 1.01
C THR A 76 8.19 18.52 -0.03
N ASN A 77 7.51 17.40 0.27
CA ASN A 77 6.66 16.71 -0.69
C ASN A 77 5.38 16.18 -0.04
N MET A 78 4.29 16.93 -0.26
CA MET A 78 2.95 16.61 0.22
C MET A 78 2.44 15.24 -0.25
N SER A 79 2.79 14.81 -1.46
CA SER A 79 2.34 13.53 -2.00
C SER A 79 2.92 12.36 -1.21
N HIS A 80 4.24 12.41 -0.94
CA HIS A 80 4.93 11.40 -0.14
C HIS A 80 4.44 11.41 1.30
N TYR A 81 4.23 12.60 1.89
CA TYR A 81 3.61 12.74 3.22
C TYR A 81 2.26 12.03 3.30
N LYS A 82 1.35 12.32 2.37
CA LYS A 82 0.01 11.68 2.30
C LYS A 82 0.09 10.18 2.06
N GLN A 83 0.98 9.73 1.18
CA GLN A 83 1.12 8.31 0.86
C GLN A 83 1.64 7.52 2.05
N ARG A 84 2.67 8.04 2.73
CA ARG A 84 3.24 7.42 3.92
C ARG A 84 2.19 7.37 5.05
N PHE A 85 1.53 8.50 5.31
CA PHE A 85 0.44 8.58 6.27
C PHE A 85 -0.65 7.52 6.05
N ARG A 86 -1.09 7.33 4.80
CA ARG A 86 -2.12 6.33 4.48
C ARG A 86 -1.67 4.91 4.81
N LYS A 87 -0.40 4.56 4.54
CA LYS A 87 0.14 3.23 4.85
C LYS A 87 0.21 3.00 6.35
N ASP A 88 0.75 3.98 7.07
CA ASP A 88 0.87 3.94 8.53
C ASP A 88 -0.51 3.86 9.20
N LEU A 89 -1.48 4.65 8.72
CA LEU A 89 -2.87 4.61 9.21
C LEU A 89 -3.55 3.26 8.96
N ILE A 90 -3.30 2.62 7.82
CA ILE A 90 -3.84 1.28 7.52
C ILE A 90 -3.28 0.25 8.49
N ALA A 91 -1.98 0.31 8.79
CA ALA A 91 -1.36 -0.56 9.77
C ALA A 91 -1.98 -0.34 11.16
N MET A 92 -2.03 0.91 11.62
CA MET A 92 -2.56 1.27 12.94
C MET A 92 -4.04 0.91 13.14
N ARG A 93 -4.85 0.96 12.08
CA ARG A 93 -6.27 0.60 12.14
C ARG A 93 -6.51 -0.91 12.18
N ASN A 94 -5.49 -1.71 11.85
CA ASN A 94 -5.60 -3.16 11.78
C ASN A 94 -5.12 -3.78 13.10
N ALA A 95 -6.06 -4.32 13.87
CA ALA A 95 -5.78 -4.97 15.15
C ALA A 95 -4.77 -6.13 15.02
N ASP A 96 -4.81 -6.88 13.91
CA ASP A 96 -3.89 -8.00 13.66
C ASP A 96 -2.40 -7.61 13.59
N THR A 97 -2.10 -6.31 13.48
CA THR A 97 -0.73 -5.81 13.44
C THR A 97 -0.16 -5.47 14.81
N GLU A 98 -1.02 -5.34 15.84
CA GLU A 98 -0.68 -5.04 17.22
C GLU A 98 0.09 -3.72 17.44
N PHE A 99 0.41 -2.94 16.40
CA PHE A 99 1.21 -1.71 16.53
C PHE A 99 0.56 -0.66 17.43
N ALA A 100 -0.74 -0.43 17.25
CA ALA A 100 -1.47 0.54 18.05
C ALA A 100 -1.52 0.12 19.53
N ALA A 101 -1.73 -1.17 19.80
CA ALA A 101 -1.71 -1.73 21.15
C ALA A 101 -0.32 -1.56 21.79
N SER A 102 0.74 -1.93 21.08
CA SER A 102 2.13 -1.81 21.57
C SER A 102 2.56 -0.37 21.84
N LEU A 103 2.04 0.60 21.06
CA LEU A 103 2.29 2.03 21.31
C LEU A 103 1.53 2.53 22.54
N LEU A 104 0.34 2.01 22.82
CA LEU A 104 -0.47 2.37 23.98
C LEU A 104 0.05 1.74 25.28
N SER A 105 0.53 0.49 25.22
CA SER A 105 1.16 -0.21 26.35
C SER A 105 2.58 0.29 26.66
N GLY A 106 3.19 1.03 25.72
CA GLY A 106 4.57 1.53 25.82
C GLY A 106 5.64 0.48 25.50
N ASP A 107 5.26 -0.66 24.90
CA ASP A 107 6.22 -1.67 24.44
C ASP A 107 7.00 -1.23 23.20
N MET A 108 6.46 -0.25 22.46
CA MET A 108 7.07 0.34 21.29
C MET A 108 7.08 1.86 21.41
N ASN A 109 8.15 2.51 20.97
CA ASN A 109 8.21 3.96 20.89
C ASN A 109 7.66 4.47 19.55
N MET A 110 7.09 5.69 19.57
CA MET A 110 6.56 6.30 18.34
C MET A 110 7.64 6.55 17.28
N GLU A 111 8.85 6.91 17.70
CA GLU A 111 9.98 7.08 16.79
C GLU A 111 10.33 5.77 16.08
N GLU A 112 10.31 4.64 16.80
CA GLU A 112 10.59 3.32 16.22
C GLU A 112 9.55 2.99 15.15
N PHE A 113 8.27 3.23 15.43
CA PHE A 113 7.18 3.04 14.47
C PHE A 113 7.38 3.90 13.20
N CYS A 114 7.76 5.16 13.35
CA CYS A 114 7.98 6.06 12.21
C CYS A 114 9.17 5.65 11.33
N HIS A 115 10.16 4.92 11.88
CA HIS A 115 11.29 4.39 11.13
C HIS A 115 11.03 3.05 10.44
N LEU A 116 9.91 2.38 10.72
CA LEU A 116 9.59 1.09 10.09
C LEU A 116 9.49 1.23 8.57
N LYS A 117 10.01 0.23 7.86
CA LYS A 117 9.86 0.15 6.40
C LYS A 117 8.47 -0.33 6.04
N GLU A 118 8.04 -0.05 4.81
CA GLU A 118 6.70 -0.45 4.35
C GLU A 118 6.49 -1.98 4.40
N GLY A 119 7.55 -2.77 4.20
CA GLY A 119 7.50 -4.23 4.33
C GLY A 119 7.40 -4.74 5.77
N GLU A 120 7.62 -3.87 6.76
CA GLU A 120 7.55 -4.19 8.18
C GLU A 120 6.18 -3.83 8.78
N LEU A 121 5.41 -2.96 8.12
CA LEU A 121 4.03 -2.58 8.47
C LEU A 121 3.01 -3.68 8.11
N ILE A 122 3.36 -4.93 8.36
CA ILE A 122 2.58 -6.11 7.99
C ILE A 122 2.33 -6.92 9.26
N SER A 123 1.09 -7.41 9.43
CA SER A 123 0.73 -8.29 10.54
C SER A 123 1.69 -9.48 10.66
N LYS A 124 2.03 -9.88 11.88
CA LYS A 124 2.86 -11.07 12.18
C LYS A 124 2.36 -12.31 11.42
N LYS A 125 1.04 -12.48 11.31
CA LYS A 125 0.41 -13.59 10.57
C LYS A 125 0.72 -13.52 9.07
N ARG A 126 0.53 -12.35 8.46
CA ARG A 126 0.78 -12.13 7.03
C ARG A 126 2.29 -12.17 6.71
N LYS A 127 3.16 -11.77 7.64
CA LYS A 127 4.62 -11.97 7.53
C LYS A 127 4.98 -13.45 7.46
N LYS A 128 4.33 -14.30 8.28
CA LYS A 128 4.52 -15.75 8.26
C LYS A 128 4.01 -16.38 6.96
N GLU A 129 2.84 -15.96 6.47
CA GLU A 129 2.28 -16.42 5.19
C GLU A 129 3.17 -16.05 4.00
N ASN A 130 3.65 -14.80 3.96
CA ASN A 130 4.59 -14.34 2.93
C ASN A 130 5.90 -15.12 2.97
N LYS A 131 6.43 -15.41 4.17
CA LYS A 131 7.64 -16.25 4.31
C LYS A 131 7.40 -17.67 3.78
N MET A 132 6.25 -18.28 4.09
CA MET A 132 5.90 -19.61 3.58
C MET A 132 5.70 -19.61 2.06
N LEU A 133 5.10 -18.55 1.49
CA LEU A 133 4.97 -18.39 0.05
C LEU A 133 6.34 -18.26 -0.62
N LEU A 134 7.21 -17.40 -0.08
CA LEU A 134 8.57 -17.20 -0.56
C LEU A 134 9.37 -18.51 -0.50
N GLU A 135 9.32 -19.24 0.61
CA GLU A 135 9.98 -20.53 0.74
C GLU A 135 9.45 -21.56 -0.26
N ARG A 136 8.14 -21.56 -0.53
CA ARG A 136 7.52 -22.44 -1.54
C ARG A 136 7.97 -22.08 -2.95
N GLU A 137 8.03 -20.79 -3.27
CA GLU A 137 8.52 -20.30 -4.57
C GLU A 137 10.00 -20.58 -4.76
N LEU A 138 10.82 -20.36 -3.74
CA LEU A 138 12.23 -20.73 -3.76
C LEU A 138 12.40 -22.22 -3.98
N LYS A 139 11.67 -23.07 -3.24
CA LYS A 139 11.67 -24.53 -3.48
C LYS A 139 11.27 -24.87 -4.92
N LYS A 140 10.20 -24.26 -5.45
CA LYS A 140 9.79 -24.46 -6.86
C LYS A 140 10.82 -23.96 -7.87
N SER A 141 11.54 -22.88 -7.58
CA SER A 141 12.57 -22.33 -8.45
C SER A 141 13.82 -23.20 -8.47
N ILE A 142 14.18 -23.81 -7.33
CA ILE A 142 15.30 -24.75 -7.19
C ILE A 142 14.94 -26.10 -7.83
N THR A 143 13.69 -26.57 -7.69
CA THR A 143 13.24 -27.84 -8.28
C THR A 143 12.87 -27.75 -9.76
N LYS A 144 12.67 -26.54 -10.31
CA LYS A 144 12.75 -26.33 -11.77
C LYS A 144 14.19 -26.55 -12.20
N LYS A 145 14.54 -27.82 -12.44
CA LYS A 145 15.78 -28.21 -13.10
C LYS A 145 15.98 -27.31 -14.32
N LEU A 146 17.17 -26.70 -14.44
CA LEU A 146 17.60 -26.19 -15.75
C LEU A 146 17.47 -27.36 -16.74
N PRO A 147 16.90 -27.14 -17.93
CA PRO A 147 16.83 -28.18 -18.94
C PRO A 147 18.26 -28.68 -19.20
N GLU A 148 18.49 -29.97 -18.91
CA GLU A 148 19.82 -30.59 -19.08
C GLU A 148 20.17 -30.71 -20.58
N ARG A 149 19.16 -30.59 -21.46
CA ARG A 149 19.30 -30.61 -22.92
C ARG A 149 18.46 -29.50 -23.55
N LEU A 150 18.96 -28.91 -24.65
CA LEU A 150 18.25 -27.88 -25.43
C LEU A 150 16.87 -28.35 -25.96
N SER A 151 16.64 -29.66 -26.07
CA SER A 151 15.37 -30.29 -26.45
C SER A 151 14.26 -30.16 -25.41
N ASP A 152 14.62 -29.90 -24.16
CA ASP A 152 13.67 -29.93 -23.03
C ASP A 152 13.06 -28.54 -22.78
N VAL A 153 13.54 -27.52 -23.49
CA VAL A 153 12.88 -26.21 -23.58
C VAL A 153 11.71 -26.37 -24.54
N PRO A 154 10.44 -26.20 -24.11
CA PRO A 154 9.32 -26.22 -25.05
C PRO A 154 9.55 -25.11 -26.06
N ASN A 155 9.76 -25.50 -27.31
CA ASN A 155 9.90 -24.60 -28.45
C ASN A 155 8.71 -23.64 -28.45
N GLN A 156 8.93 -22.37 -28.09
CA GLN A 156 7.94 -21.30 -28.27
C GLN A 156 7.70 -20.96 -29.75
N ASN A 157 8.30 -21.73 -30.66
CA ASN A 157 8.06 -21.71 -32.11
C ASN A 157 6.91 -22.62 -32.56
N THR A 158 5.99 -23.00 -31.67
CA THR A 158 4.60 -23.30 -32.11
C THR A 158 3.89 -21.97 -32.36
N ILE A 159 4.40 -21.28 -33.39
CA ILE A 159 3.67 -20.24 -34.10
C ILE A 159 2.29 -20.80 -34.39
N VAL A 160 1.29 -20.10 -33.85
CA VAL A 160 -0.13 -20.23 -34.19
C VAL A 160 -0.24 -20.13 -35.72
N ARG A 161 -0.17 -21.27 -36.41
CA ARG A 161 -0.21 -21.36 -37.88
C ARG A 161 -1.63 -21.58 -38.43
N ASP A 162 -2.61 -21.75 -37.56
CA ASP A 162 -4.00 -22.08 -37.92
C ASP A 162 -4.97 -20.89 -37.96
N LYS A 163 -4.49 -19.64 -37.92
CA LYS A 163 -5.38 -18.46 -37.96
C LYS A 163 -5.16 -17.46 -39.09
N TRP A 164 -4.31 -17.75 -40.07
CA TRP A 164 -4.22 -16.94 -41.27
C TRP A 164 -4.02 -17.85 -42.48
N GLY A 165 -5.06 -17.93 -43.31
CA GLY A 165 -5.24 -18.97 -44.32
C GLY A 165 -4.13 -19.01 -45.36
N ILE A 166 -3.42 -20.14 -45.38
CA ILE A 166 -2.69 -20.59 -46.55
C ILE A 166 -3.27 -21.94 -46.90
N SER A 167 -4.31 -21.91 -47.74
CA SER A 167 -4.92 -23.10 -48.30
C SER A 167 -3.87 -23.92 -49.05
N GLU A 168 -3.97 -25.22 -48.88
CA GLU A 168 -3.27 -26.31 -49.55
C GLU A 168 -3.48 -26.27 -51.08
N SER A 169 -2.94 -25.27 -51.78
CA SER A 169 -3.17 -25.07 -53.23
C SER A 169 -2.05 -24.31 -53.95
N ALA A 170 -0.79 -24.45 -53.53
CA ALA A 170 0.37 -23.88 -54.24
C ALA A 170 1.53 -24.87 -54.45
N ALA A 171 1.24 -26.17 -54.40
CA ALA A 171 2.20 -27.22 -54.74
C ALA A 171 1.64 -28.13 -55.86
N LYS A 172 1.31 -27.53 -57.00
CA LYS A 172 1.42 -28.23 -58.29
C LYS A 172 2.71 -27.76 -58.93
N VAL A 173 3.74 -28.58 -58.71
CA VAL A 173 5.03 -28.54 -59.39
C VAL A 173 4.76 -28.65 -60.89
N ASP A 174 5.07 -27.60 -61.65
CA ASP A 174 5.05 -27.67 -63.10
C ASP A 174 6.27 -28.49 -63.56
N GLN A 175 6.01 -29.72 -64.00
CA GLN A 175 7.00 -30.57 -64.66
C GLN A 175 7.18 -30.04 -66.08
N ARG A 176 8.26 -29.26 -66.32
CA ARG A 176 9.00 -29.14 -67.60
C ARG A 176 9.97 -27.97 -67.52
N PHE A 177 11.23 -28.26 -67.22
CA PHE A 177 12.38 -27.58 -67.84
C PHE A 177 13.57 -28.56 -67.77
N GLU A 178 13.50 -29.62 -68.57
CA GLU A 178 14.69 -30.14 -69.23
C GLU A 178 14.88 -29.32 -70.51
N ASN A 179 15.97 -28.56 -70.54
CA ASN A 179 16.88 -28.29 -71.68
C ASN A 179 17.85 -27.17 -71.30
#